data_AF-A0A0P7WF26-F1
#
_entry.id   AF-A0A0P7WF26-F1
#
_cell.length_a   1.000
_cell.length_b   1.000
_cell.length_c   1.000
_cell.angle_alpha   90.00
_cell.angle_beta   90.00
_cell.angle_gamma   90.00
#
_symmetry.space_group_name_H-M   'P 1'
#
loop_
_entity.id
_entity.type
_entity.pdbx_description
1 polymer ?
#
loop_
_entity_poly.entity_id
_entity_poly.type
_entity_poly.pdbx_seq_one_letter_code
_entity_poly.pdbx_strand_id
1 'polypeptide(L)'
;MANAIHHDSFSSGISLHPSWPSSEPENLSIAGHTRFAASYIEAAERAIFIQDNVRHSFEFFLGPTLQLTGLAAELTLKTLLRGSGRDEKQIRGFGHNVYSAYYEARSLFDELRFINMIAYNCEMFLPESVRLRLNEHFGDAWPEGWNIFIPQIRLLDNVYDRPFRSRYHVSGEIILPEPYVIIVGVKTLLSAMLERIGDDRLPGSLVGSRDIG
;
A
#
# COMPACT_ATOMS: atom_id res chain seq x y z
N MET A 1 20.07 -15.27 17.04
CA MET A 1 18.74 -15.90 17.22
C MET A 1 17.70 -14.88 16.79
N ALA A 2 17.32 -14.90 15.52
CA ALA A 2 16.20 -14.12 15.01
C ALA A 2 15.14 -15.15 14.64
N ASN A 3 14.12 -15.29 15.48
CA ASN A 3 12.95 -16.07 15.11
C ASN A 3 12.28 -15.32 13.97
N ALA A 4 12.48 -15.80 12.75
CA ALA A 4 11.62 -15.45 11.64
C ALA A 4 10.19 -15.79 12.05
N ILE A 5 9.34 -14.78 12.27
CA ILE A 5 7.90 -14.98 12.32
C ILE A 5 7.46 -15.14 10.86
N HIS A 6 7.76 -16.31 10.29
CA HIS A 6 7.17 -16.79 9.05
C HIS A 6 6.58 -18.17 9.34
N HIS A 7 5.46 -18.17 10.07
CA HIS A 7 4.53 -19.31 10.14
C HIS A 7 3.07 -18.90 10.34
N ASP A 8 2.79 -17.61 10.50
CA ASP A 8 1.45 -17.07 10.68
C ASP A 8 1.02 -16.36 9.38
N SER A 9 -0.22 -16.60 8.94
CA SER A 9 -0.81 -15.99 7.76
C SER A 9 -0.87 -14.45 7.89
N PHE A 10 -0.97 -13.71 6.79
CA PHE A 10 -1.13 -12.24 6.84
C PHE A 10 -2.30 -11.81 7.71
N SER A 11 -3.42 -12.54 7.63
CA SER A 11 -4.62 -12.31 8.44
C SER A 11 -4.35 -12.45 9.93
N SER A 12 -3.57 -13.43 10.38
CA SER A 12 -3.21 -13.56 11.80
C SER A 12 -2.11 -12.57 12.21
N GLY A 13 -1.15 -12.30 11.30
CA GLY A 13 -0.08 -11.34 11.49
C GLY A 13 -0.58 -9.94 11.86
N ILE A 14 -1.62 -9.45 11.18
CA ILE A 14 -2.25 -8.15 11.52
C ILE A 14 -3.47 -8.29 12.44
N SER A 15 -3.84 -9.51 12.84
CA SER A 15 -5.05 -9.78 13.61
C SER A 15 -6.31 -9.15 12.99
N LEU A 16 -6.53 -9.43 11.70
CA LEU A 16 -7.70 -8.97 10.95
C LEU A 16 -8.99 -9.41 11.68
N HIS A 17 -9.95 -8.48 11.79
CA HIS A 17 -11.14 -8.67 12.59
C HIS A 17 -11.88 -9.96 12.20
N PRO A 18 -12.25 -10.84 13.16
CA PRO A 18 -12.78 -12.16 12.85
C PRO A 18 -14.10 -12.16 12.07
N SER A 19 -14.91 -11.11 12.21
CA SER A 19 -16.16 -10.97 11.47
C SER A 19 -15.96 -10.48 10.04
N TRP A 20 -14.72 -10.21 9.60
CA TRP A 20 -14.45 -9.82 8.22
C TRP A 20 -14.24 -11.08 7.36
N PRO A 21 -14.90 -11.22 6.20
CA PRO A 21 -16.03 -10.40 5.72
C PRO A 21 -17.37 -10.78 6.42
N SER A 22 -18.23 -9.80 6.71
CA SER A 22 -19.41 -9.97 7.58
C SER A 22 -20.67 -10.52 6.90
N SER A 23 -20.74 -10.55 5.57
CA SER A 23 -21.86 -11.15 4.82
C SER A 23 -21.52 -11.31 3.32
N GLU A 24 -22.25 -12.21 2.64
CA GLU A 24 -22.07 -12.42 1.21
C GLU A 24 -22.39 -11.16 0.39
N PRO A 25 -21.59 -10.85 -0.65
CA PRO A 25 -21.60 -9.54 -1.28
C PRO A 25 -22.72 -9.40 -2.31
N GLU A 26 -23.77 -8.65 -1.97
CA GLU A 26 -24.98 -8.55 -2.81
C GLU A 26 -24.85 -7.79 -4.13
N ASN A 27 -23.79 -7.02 -4.42
CA ASN A 27 -23.76 -6.24 -5.68
C ASN A 27 -22.40 -5.98 -6.35
N LEU A 28 -21.31 -6.56 -5.86
CA LEU A 28 -19.99 -6.69 -6.51
C LEU A 28 -19.15 -7.45 -5.47
N SER A 29 -18.66 -8.64 -5.81
CA SER A 29 -18.06 -9.48 -4.78
C SER A 29 -16.89 -8.76 -4.09
N ILE A 30 -16.78 -8.88 -2.76
CA ILE A 30 -15.60 -8.39 -2.02
C ILE A 30 -14.34 -8.89 -2.73
N ALA A 31 -14.36 -10.15 -3.18
CA ALA A 31 -13.33 -10.75 -4.05
C ALA A 31 -13.05 -9.93 -5.33
N GLY A 32 -14.06 -9.46 -6.04
CA GLY A 32 -13.90 -8.62 -7.22
C GLY A 32 -13.15 -7.31 -6.93
N HIS A 33 -13.51 -6.62 -5.85
CA HIS A 33 -12.81 -5.39 -5.45
C HIS A 33 -11.38 -5.65 -4.97
N THR A 34 -11.17 -6.73 -4.20
CA THR A 34 -9.83 -7.13 -3.75
C THR A 34 -8.93 -7.47 -4.94
N ARG A 35 -9.45 -8.19 -5.95
CA ARG A 35 -8.73 -8.47 -7.20
C ARG A 35 -8.39 -7.21 -7.96
N PHE A 36 -9.32 -6.28 -8.06
CA PHE A 36 -9.09 -5.03 -8.78
C PHE A 36 -8.06 -4.14 -8.06
N ALA A 37 -8.07 -4.12 -6.73
CA ALA A 37 -7.03 -3.48 -5.93
C ALA A 37 -5.66 -4.14 -6.13
N ALA A 38 -5.60 -5.48 -6.19
CA ALA A 38 -4.37 -6.21 -6.48
C ALA A 38 -3.81 -5.86 -7.86
N SER A 39 -4.65 -5.69 -8.90
CA SER A 39 -4.20 -5.23 -10.21
C SER A 39 -3.60 -3.82 -10.19
N TYR A 40 -4.15 -2.90 -9.40
CA TYR A 40 -3.55 -1.57 -9.23
C TYR A 40 -2.21 -1.61 -8.51
N ILE A 41 -2.07 -2.48 -7.51
CA ILE A 41 -0.79 -2.71 -6.85
C ILE A 41 0.24 -3.25 -7.82
N GLU A 42 -0.09 -4.28 -8.60
CA GLU A 42 0.82 -4.85 -9.57
C GLU A 42 1.27 -3.80 -10.61
N ALA A 43 0.34 -2.96 -11.07
CA ALA A 43 0.64 -1.85 -11.97
C ALA A 43 1.55 -0.79 -11.31
N ALA A 44 1.32 -0.45 -10.04
CA ALA A 44 2.15 0.50 -9.29
C ALA A 44 3.57 -0.05 -9.08
N GLU A 45 3.69 -1.33 -8.71
CA GLU A 45 4.97 -2.01 -8.58
C GLU A 45 5.72 -2.04 -9.91
N ARG A 46 5.05 -2.42 -11.00
CA ARG A 46 5.66 -2.35 -12.34
C ARG A 46 6.10 -0.93 -12.65
N ALA A 47 5.29 0.10 -12.37
CA ALA A 47 5.71 1.48 -12.60
C ALA A 47 7.03 1.80 -11.85
N ILE A 48 7.16 1.38 -10.57
CA ILE A 48 8.35 1.53 -9.70
C ILE A 48 9.56 0.73 -10.18
N PHE A 49 9.34 -0.51 -10.63
CA PHE A 49 10.39 -1.51 -10.81
C PHE A 49 10.65 -1.91 -12.27
N ILE A 50 9.94 -1.36 -13.26
CA ILE A 50 10.17 -1.60 -14.71
C ILE A 50 11.62 -1.24 -15.15
N GLN A 51 12.38 -0.53 -14.32
CA GLN A 51 13.71 -0.01 -14.66
C GLN A 51 14.88 -1.00 -14.48
N ASP A 52 14.67 -2.23 -13.99
CA ASP A 52 15.80 -3.15 -13.74
C ASP A 52 16.49 -3.70 -15.01
N ASN A 53 15.88 -3.59 -16.19
CA ASN A 53 16.43 -4.17 -17.45
C ASN A 53 16.70 -3.17 -18.57
N VAL A 54 16.49 -1.87 -18.36
CA VAL A 54 16.80 -0.87 -19.39
C VAL A 54 17.49 0.32 -18.73
N ARG A 55 18.67 0.69 -19.23
CA ARG A 55 19.38 1.94 -18.93
C ARG A 55 18.60 3.16 -19.43
N HIS A 56 17.33 3.27 -19.07
CA HIS A 56 16.68 4.56 -19.09
C HIS A 56 17.16 5.33 -17.88
N SER A 57 17.41 6.62 -18.08
CA SER A 57 17.45 7.61 -17.01
C SER A 57 16.38 7.26 -15.98
N PHE A 58 16.65 7.54 -14.71
CA PHE A 58 15.77 7.39 -13.55
C PHE A 58 14.50 8.27 -13.65
N GLU A 59 13.91 8.40 -14.83
CA GLU A 59 12.69 9.09 -15.16
C GLU A 59 11.53 8.22 -14.69
N PHE A 60 11.26 8.37 -13.41
CA PHE A 60 10.03 7.91 -12.84
C PHE A 60 8.89 8.78 -13.35
N PHE A 61 7.84 8.15 -13.90
CA PHE A 61 6.59 8.87 -14.09
C PHE A 61 5.87 8.97 -12.74
N LEU A 62 6.37 9.90 -11.91
CA LEU A 62 5.88 10.16 -10.55
C LEU A 62 4.36 10.29 -10.50
N GLY A 63 3.76 10.95 -11.51
CA GLY A 63 2.31 11.09 -11.62
C GLY A 63 1.57 9.75 -11.71
N PRO A 64 1.78 8.97 -12.77
CA PRO A 64 1.24 7.62 -12.90
C PRO A 64 1.43 6.73 -11.68
N THR A 65 2.61 6.72 -11.06
CA THR A 65 2.82 5.89 -9.87
C THR A 65 2.00 6.34 -8.68
N LEU A 66 2.00 7.63 -8.37
CA LEU A 66 1.19 8.13 -7.26
C LEU A 66 -0.30 7.89 -7.51
N GLN A 67 -0.75 7.99 -8.76
CA GLN A 67 -2.12 7.66 -9.14
C GLN A 67 -2.45 6.18 -8.91
N LEU A 68 -1.59 5.27 -9.37
CA LEU A 68 -1.81 3.82 -9.22
C LEU A 68 -1.72 3.39 -7.76
N THR A 69 -0.76 3.93 -7.02
CA THR A 69 -0.59 3.69 -5.59
C THR A 69 -1.79 4.21 -4.80
N GLY A 70 -2.29 5.40 -5.15
CA GLY A 70 -3.48 5.98 -4.54
C GLY A 70 -4.75 5.18 -4.82
N LEU A 71 -4.97 4.77 -6.08
CA LEU A 71 -6.11 3.90 -6.46
C LEU A 71 -6.07 2.56 -5.71
N ALA A 72 -4.89 1.95 -5.64
CA ALA A 72 -4.67 0.71 -4.89
C ALA A 72 -5.02 0.88 -3.40
N ALA A 73 -4.49 1.92 -2.75
CA ALA A 73 -4.74 2.21 -1.35
C ALA A 73 -6.22 2.49 -1.08
N GLU A 74 -6.82 3.38 -1.89
CA GLU A 74 -8.24 3.75 -1.79
C GLU A 74 -9.14 2.51 -1.88
N LEU A 75 -8.95 1.70 -2.92
CA LEU A 75 -9.80 0.55 -3.16
C LEU A 75 -9.61 -0.53 -2.10
N THR A 76 -8.38 -0.75 -1.64
CA THR A 76 -8.08 -1.70 -0.55
C THR A 76 -8.80 -1.31 0.73
N LEU A 77 -8.66 -0.05 1.16
CA LEU A 77 -9.26 0.43 2.42
C LEU A 77 -10.79 0.44 2.33
N LYS A 78 -11.35 0.87 1.20
CA LYS A 78 -12.81 0.80 0.98
C LYS A 78 -13.32 -0.63 0.92
N THR A 79 -12.56 -1.57 0.37
CA THR A 79 -12.94 -2.99 0.35
C THR A 79 -12.93 -3.58 1.76
N LEU A 80 -11.91 -3.23 2.55
CA LEU A 80 -11.82 -3.61 3.95
C LEU A 80 -13.03 -3.08 4.75
N LEU A 81 -13.36 -1.80 4.59
CA LEU A 81 -14.55 -1.19 5.21
C LEU A 81 -15.87 -1.80 4.72
N ARG A 82 -15.98 -2.11 3.43
CA ARG A 82 -17.18 -2.73 2.87
C ARG A 82 -17.37 -4.14 3.43
N GLY A 83 -16.30 -4.92 3.53
CA GLY A 83 -16.34 -6.25 4.11
C GLY A 83 -16.65 -6.27 5.61
N SER A 84 -16.59 -5.12 6.31
CA SER A 84 -17.09 -5.00 7.69
C SER A 84 -18.59 -4.67 7.76
N GLY A 85 -19.31 -4.68 6.63
CA GLY A 85 -20.75 -4.43 6.55
C GLY A 85 -21.15 -2.98 6.30
N ARG A 86 -20.20 -2.10 5.94
CA ARG A 86 -20.54 -0.71 5.56
C ARG A 86 -21.26 -0.68 4.21
N ASP A 87 -22.34 0.10 4.15
CA ASP A 87 -23.12 0.26 2.93
C ASP A 87 -22.42 1.16 1.89
N GLU A 88 -22.92 1.15 0.65
CA GLU A 88 -22.33 1.94 -0.44
C GLU A 88 -22.37 3.45 -0.18
N LYS A 89 -23.38 3.96 0.55
CA LYS A 89 -23.49 5.39 0.88
C LYS A 89 -22.37 5.80 1.83
N GLN A 90 -22.08 4.98 2.84
CA GLN A 90 -20.98 5.18 3.78
C GLN A 90 -19.63 5.10 3.06
N ILE A 91 -19.45 4.11 2.17
CA ILE A 91 -18.21 3.96 1.40
C ILE A 91 -17.98 5.15 0.43
N ARG A 92 -19.04 5.65 -0.22
CA ARG A 92 -18.94 6.84 -1.07
C ARG A 92 -18.65 8.12 -0.29
N GLY A 93 -19.03 8.19 0.98
CA GLY A 93 -18.74 9.33 1.87
C GLY A 93 -17.25 9.66 2.01
N PHE A 94 -16.37 8.69 1.76
CA PHE A 94 -14.93 8.91 1.79
C PHE A 94 -14.38 9.62 0.54
N GLY A 95 -15.10 9.62 -0.59
CA GLY A 95 -14.58 10.16 -1.85
C GLY A 95 -13.22 9.54 -2.19
N HIS A 96 -12.24 10.36 -2.59
CA HIS A 96 -10.85 9.94 -2.81
C HIS A 96 -9.95 10.13 -1.57
N ASN A 97 -10.54 10.34 -0.38
CA ASN A 97 -9.80 10.59 0.84
C ASN A 97 -9.26 9.29 1.44
N VAL A 98 -8.02 8.93 1.09
CA VAL A 98 -7.36 7.69 1.50
C VAL A 98 -7.06 7.71 2.99
N TYR A 99 -6.66 8.86 3.55
CA TYR A 99 -6.32 8.99 4.97
C TYR A 99 -7.53 8.76 5.89
N SER A 100 -8.68 9.33 5.54
CA SER A 100 -9.93 9.14 6.30
C SER A 100 -10.42 7.70 6.18
N ALA A 101 -10.31 7.09 5.00
CA ALA A 101 -10.62 5.68 4.83
C ALA A 101 -9.71 4.79 5.71
N TYR A 102 -8.42 5.09 5.79
CA TYR A 102 -7.48 4.38 6.67
C TYR A 102 -7.84 4.55 8.15
N TYR A 103 -8.10 5.79 8.59
CA TYR A 103 -8.39 6.08 9.98
C TYR A 103 -9.64 5.33 10.49
N GLU A 104 -10.63 5.14 9.62
CA GLU A 104 -11.80 4.32 9.91
C GLU A 104 -11.51 2.81 9.82
N ALA A 105 -10.69 2.39 8.86
CA ALA A 105 -10.38 0.98 8.63
C ALA A 105 -9.48 0.37 9.71
N ARG A 106 -8.67 1.18 10.42
CA ARG A 106 -7.76 0.70 11.47
C ARG A 106 -8.45 0.00 12.65
N SER A 107 -9.77 0.16 12.81
CA SER A 107 -10.52 -0.61 13.81
C SER A 107 -10.77 -2.06 13.40
N LEU A 108 -10.41 -2.44 12.16
CA LEU A 108 -10.64 -3.77 11.60
C LEU A 108 -9.40 -4.67 11.67
N PHE A 109 -8.30 -4.20 12.25
CA PHE A 109 -7.07 -4.97 12.47
C PHE A 109 -6.28 -4.38 13.65
N ASP A 110 -5.26 -5.08 14.13
CA ASP A 110 -4.33 -4.55 15.12
C ASP A 110 -3.35 -3.58 14.45
N GLU A 111 -3.61 -2.27 14.60
CA GLU A 111 -2.84 -1.19 13.97
C GLU A 111 -1.35 -1.26 14.35
N LEU A 112 -1.03 -1.65 15.58
CA LEU A 112 0.36 -1.72 16.04
C LEU A 112 1.09 -2.87 15.36
N ARG A 113 0.48 -4.06 15.28
CA ARG A 113 1.06 -5.20 14.54
C ARG A 113 1.24 -4.88 13.07
N PHE A 114 0.26 -4.23 12.46
CA PHE A 114 0.32 -3.80 11.07
C PHE A 114 1.49 -2.86 10.81
N ILE A 115 1.64 -1.80 11.61
CA ILE A 115 2.75 -0.83 11.47
C ILE A 115 4.10 -1.52 11.65
N ASN A 116 4.25 -2.37 12.67
CA ASN A 116 5.49 -3.10 12.92
C ASN A 116 5.85 -4.02 11.75
N MET A 117 4.85 -4.68 11.15
CA MET A 117 5.09 -5.54 10.00
C MET A 117 5.53 -4.75 8.77
N ILE A 118 4.99 -3.55 8.54
CA ILE A 118 5.43 -2.66 7.45
C ILE A 118 6.86 -2.21 7.69
N ALA A 119 7.16 -1.67 8.87
CA ALA A 119 8.49 -1.18 9.21
C ALA A 119 9.55 -2.27 9.00
N TYR A 120 9.28 -3.48 9.50
CA TYR A 120 10.14 -4.65 9.31
C TYR A 120 10.34 -5.00 7.83
N ASN A 121 9.26 -5.06 7.03
CA ASN A 121 9.37 -5.39 5.61
C ASN A 121 10.10 -4.29 4.82
N CYS A 122 9.86 -3.03 5.16
CA CYS A 122 10.56 -1.90 4.54
C CYS A 122 12.05 -1.88 4.86
N GLU A 123 12.46 -2.33 6.05
CA GLU A 123 13.88 -2.42 6.43
C GLU A 123 14.56 -3.64 5.84
N MET A 124 13.92 -4.81 5.90
CA MET A 124 14.53 -6.09 5.52
C MET A 124 14.54 -6.34 4.01
N PHE A 125 13.55 -5.84 3.29
CA PHE A 125 13.32 -6.17 1.88
C PHE A 125 13.27 -4.95 0.97
N LEU A 126 13.91 -3.84 1.39
CA LEU A 126 14.03 -2.64 0.57
C LEU A 126 14.68 -2.98 -0.79
N PRO A 127 13.97 -2.80 -1.91
CA PRO A 127 14.54 -3.06 -3.22
C PRO A 127 15.71 -2.14 -3.49
N GLU A 128 16.71 -2.64 -4.20
CA GLU A 128 17.93 -1.89 -4.48
C GLU A 128 17.65 -0.55 -5.16
N SER A 129 16.71 -0.52 -6.10
CA SER A 129 16.27 0.71 -6.77
C SER A 129 15.69 1.75 -5.81
N VAL A 130 15.00 1.34 -4.74
CA VAL A 130 14.50 2.26 -3.70
C VAL A 130 15.66 2.76 -2.85
N ARG A 131 16.54 1.86 -2.43
CA ARG A 131 17.74 2.18 -1.63
C ARG A 131 18.65 3.19 -2.34
N LEU A 132 18.91 2.98 -3.63
CA LEU A 132 19.72 3.88 -4.44
C LEU A 132 19.08 5.27 -4.53
N ARG A 133 17.76 5.37 -4.78
CA ARG A 133 17.05 6.66 -4.82
C ARG A 133 17.12 7.42 -3.49
N LEU A 134 16.92 6.71 -2.37
CA LEU A 134 17.02 7.31 -1.04
C LEU A 134 18.44 7.82 -0.77
N ASN A 135 19.46 7.04 -1.14
CA ASN A 135 20.85 7.45 -1.01
C ASN A 135 21.23 8.61 -1.94
N GLU A 136 20.71 8.66 -3.17
CA GLU A 136 20.94 9.79 -4.10
C GLU A 136 20.33 11.08 -3.58
N HIS A 137 19.17 11.01 -2.92
CA HIS A 137 18.46 12.19 -2.46
C HIS A 137 18.90 12.66 -1.06
N PHE A 138 19.18 11.73 -0.14
CA PHE A 138 19.46 12.01 1.27
C PHE A 138 20.89 11.65 1.71
N GLY A 139 21.68 10.97 0.88
CA GLY A 139 22.99 10.43 1.27
C GLY A 139 22.86 9.34 2.33
N ASP A 140 23.83 9.30 3.26
CA ASP A 140 23.85 8.34 4.38
C ASP A 140 22.87 8.70 5.53
N ALA A 141 22.18 9.84 5.42
CA ALA A 141 21.32 10.39 6.47
C ALA A 141 19.84 10.34 6.07
N TRP A 142 19.26 9.15 6.10
CA TRP A 142 17.84 8.97 5.75
C TRP A 142 16.93 9.69 6.74
N PRO A 143 15.80 10.27 6.29
CA PRO A 143 14.87 10.96 7.18
C PRO A 143 14.35 10.01 8.26
N GLU A 144 14.35 10.46 9.51
CA GLU A 144 13.73 9.72 10.60
C GLU A 144 12.25 9.46 10.25
N GLY A 145 11.84 8.20 10.34
CA GLY A 145 10.47 7.81 10.06
C GLY A 145 10.06 7.74 8.58
N TRP A 146 11.02 7.71 7.64
CA TRP A 146 10.73 7.52 6.21
C TRP A 146 9.85 6.28 5.94
N ASN A 147 10.03 5.21 6.73
CA ASN A 147 9.31 3.93 6.63
C ASN A 147 8.01 3.87 7.45
N ILE A 148 7.56 4.98 8.05
CA ILE A 148 6.31 4.99 8.84
C ILE A 148 5.11 5.15 7.91
N PHE A 149 4.21 4.17 7.91
CA PHE A 149 3.08 4.13 6.98
C PHE A 149 2.09 5.31 7.09
N ILE A 150 1.71 5.72 8.31
CA ILE A 150 0.65 6.71 8.53
C ILE A 150 0.98 8.09 7.92
N PRO A 151 2.17 8.67 8.16
CA PRO A 151 2.60 9.89 7.47
C PRO A 151 2.56 9.75 5.95
N GLN A 152 2.94 8.59 5.40
CA GLN A 152 2.95 8.36 3.95
C GLN A 152 1.53 8.33 3.37
N ILE A 153 0.57 7.70 4.06
CA ILE A 153 -0.85 7.75 3.66
C ILE A 153 -1.40 9.18 3.70
N ARG A 154 -1.04 9.97 4.72
CA ARG A 154 -1.46 11.38 4.80
C ARG A 154 -0.87 12.22 3.67
N LEU A 155 0.40 11.99 3.33
CA LEU A 155 1.06 12.66 2.20
C LEU A 155 0.40 12.26 0.88
N LEU A 156 0.10 10.96 0.69
CA LEU A 156 -0.62 10.43 -0.47
C LEU A 156 -1.96 11.13 -0.69
N ASP A 157 -2.75 11.32 0.36
CA ASP A 157 -4.05 12.00 0.31
C ASP A 157 -3.96 13.41 -0.32
N ASN A 158 -2.90 14.15 0.01
CA ASN A 158 -2.68 15.51 -0.51
C ASN A 158 -2.28 15.54 -1.99
N VAL A 159 -1.76 14.42 -2.51
CA VAL A 159 -1.15 14.34 -3.85
C VAL A 159 -1.89 13.41 -4.81
N TYR A 160 -2.81 12.60 -4.34
CA TYR A 160 -3.50 11.62 -5.18
C TYR A 160 -4.68 12.25 -5.93
N ASP A 161 -5.60 12.91 -5.23
CA ASP A 161 -6.83 13.46 -5.83
C ASP A 161 -6.61 14.82 -6.52
N ARG A 162 -5.49 15.49 -6.21
CA ARG A 162 -5.15 16.80 -6.78
C ARG A 162 -4.19 16.60 -7.95
N PRO A 163 -4.65 16.77 -9.20
CA PRO A 163 -3.75 16.68 -10.34
C PRO A 163 -2.59 17.65 -10.15
N PHE A 164 -1.40 17.26 -10.59
CA PHE A 164 -0.13 17.98 -10.52
C PHE A 164 -0.18 19.46 -10.99
N ARG A 165 -1.29 19.91 -11.56
CA ARG A 165 -1.55 21.29 -12.03
C ARG A 165 -1.45 22.34 -10.93
N SER A 166 -1.82 22.05 -9.67
CA SER A 166 -1.74 23.04 -8.59
C SER A 166 -0.37 23.12 -7.90
N ARG A 167 0.54 22.18 -8.16
CA ARG A 167 1.82 22.05 -7.44
C ARG A 167 2.92 22.97 -7.93
N TYR A 168 2.79 23.51 -9.14
CA TYR A 168 3.71 24.51 -9.69
C TYR A 168 3.41 25.94 -9.20
N HIS A 169 2.34 26.15 -8.43
CA HIS A 169 1.97 27.46 -7.89
C HIS A 169 2.51 27.73 -6.49
N VAL A 170 3.03 26.71 -5.78
CA VAL A 170 3.60 26.87 -4.44
C VAL A 170 5.12 26.87 -4.56
N SER A 171 5.76 27.96 -4.14
CA SER A 171 7.22 28.05 -4.02
C SER A 171 7.70 27.34 -2.76
N GLY A 172 8.54 26.30 -2.90
CA GLY A 172 9.15 25.57 -1.78
C GLY A 172 9.49 24.12 -2.12
N GLU A 173 10.18 23.44 -1.20
CA GLU A 173 10.42 21.99 -1.31
C GLU A 173 9.09 21.23 -1.20
N ILE A 174 8.89 20.26 -2.09
CA ILE A 174 7.68 19.43 -2.13
C ILE A 174 8.01 18.10 -1.45
N ILE A 175 7.38 17.85 -0.31
CA ILE A 175 7.45 16.54 0.36
C ILE A 175 6.45 15.61 -0.33
N LEU A 176 6.96 14.49 -0.85
CA LEU A 176 6.17 13.46 -1.51
C LEU A 176 6.09 12.22 -0.63
N PRO A 177 5.00 11.44 -0.73
CA PRO A 177 4.96 10.15 -0.08
C PRO A 177 5.97 9.20 -0.74
N GLU A 178 6.57 8.31 0.04
CA GLU A 178 7.33 7.17 -0.48
C GLU A 178 6.34 6.07 -0.92
N PRO A 179 6.17 5.84 -2.24
CA PRO A 179 5.18 4.89 -2.74
C PRO A 179 5.46 3.46 -2.27
N TYR A 180 6.73 3.11 -2.05
CA TYR A 180 7.12 1.78 -1.59
C TYR A 180 6.51 1.43 -0.23
N VAL A 181 6.57 2.33 0.74
CA VAL A 181 6.00 2.12 2.08
C VAL A 181 4.48 1.90 2.00
N ILE A 182 3.81 2.68 1.15
CA ILE A 182 2.37 2.55 0.92
C ILE A 182 2.05 1.20 0.28
N ILE A 183 2.80 0.79 -0.74
CA ILE A 183 2.62 -0.49 -1.41
C ILE A 183 2.79 -1.65 -0.44
N VAL A 184 3.82 -1.65 0.41
CA VAL A 184 4.03 -2.70 1.42
C VAL A 184 2.83 -2.80 2.37
N GLY A 185 2.32 -1.67 2.85
CA GLY A 185 1.14 -1.67 3.73
C GLY A 185 -0.15 -2.09 3.02
N VAL A 186 -0.35 -1.65 1.77
CA VAL A 186 -1.53 -2.04 0.98
C VAL A 186 -1.48 -3.53 0.63
N LYS A 187 -0.33 -4.06 0.21
CA LYS A 187 -0.12 -5.50 -0.02
C LYS A 187 -0.40 -6.31 1.23
N THR A 188 0.07 -5.84 2.39
CA THR A 188 -0.21 -6.48 3.68
C THR A 188 -1.71 -6.62 3.94
N LEU A 189 -2.48 -5.53 3.79
CA LEU A 189 -3.93 -5.56 3.98
C LEU A 189 -4.61 -6.44 2.93
N LEU A 190 -4.21 -6.33 1.67
CA LEU A 190 -4.77 -7.14 0.57
C LEU A 190 -4.52 -8.62 0.78
N SER A 191 -3.30 -9.03 1.13
CA SER A 191 -2.96 -10.42 1.40
C SER A 191 -3.78 -10.97 2.57
N ALA A 192 -3.92 -10.21 3.66
CA ALA A 192 -4.77 -10.61 4.78
C ALA A 192 -6.24 -10.81 4.36
N MET A 193 -6.76 -9.94 3.49
CA MET A 193 -8.11 -10.05 2.95
C MET A 193 -8.27 -11.23 1.98
N LEU A 194 -7.29 -11.46 1.09
CA LEU A 194 -7.29 -12.54 0.10
C LEU A 194 -7.22 -13.93 0.76
N GLU A 195 -6.37 -14.08 1.78
CA GLU A 195 -6.31 -15.30 2.58
C GLU A 195 -7.67 -15.63 3.21
N ARG A 196 -8.36 -14.61 3.74
CA ARG A 196 -9.66 -14.79 4.40
C ARG A 196 -10.76 -15.25 3.45
N ILE A 197 -10.73 -14.79 2.20
CA ILE A 197 -11.72 -15.15 1.17
C ILE A 197 -11.31 -16.38 0.36
N GLY A 198 -10.14 -16.99 0.66
CA GLY A 198 -9.64 -18.17 -0.04
C GLY A 198 -9.24 -17.90 -1.50
N ASP A 199 -8.71 -16.72 -1.80
CA ASP A 199 -8.21 -16.38 -3.14
C ASP A 199 -6.67 -16.50 -3.16
N ASP A 200 -6.17 -17.54 -3.83
CA ASP A 200 -4.74 -17.85 -3.92
C ASP A 200 -3.94 -16.84 -4.76
N ARG A 201 -4.59 -15.86 -5.38
CA ARG A 201 -3.94 -14.75 -6.10
C ARG A 201 -3.46 -13.68 -5.12
N LEU A 202 -2.59 -14.07 -4.19
CA LEU A 202 -1.87 -13.10 -3.37
C LEU A 202 -1.20 -12.07 -4.30
N PRO A 203 -1.32 -10.75 -4.03
CA PRO A 203 -0.52 -9.77 -4.75
C PRO A 203 0.92 -10.27 -4.64
N GLY A 204 1.60 -10.39 -5.78
CA GLY A 204 2.87 -11.12 -5.89
C GLY A 204 3.79 -10.83 -4.72
N SER A 205 4.56 -11.82 -4.27
CA SER A 205 5.39 -11.82 -3.05
C SER A 205 5.73 -10.40 -2.54
N LEU A 206 5.54 -10.13 -1.24
CA LEU A 206 5.98 -8.87 -0.59
C LEU A 206 7.41 -8.47 -0.99
N VAL A 207 8.18 -9.48 -1.36
CA VAL A 207 9.54 -9.44 -1.87
C VAL A 207 9.47 -9.66 -3.38
N GLY A 208 9.97 -8.74 -4.20
CA GLY A 208 10.28 -9.07 -5.60
C GLY A 208 11.02 -10.41 -5.60
N SER A 209 10.52 -11.39 -6.37
CA SER A 209 11.08 -12.73 -6.44
C SER A 209 12.60 -12.61 -6.52
N ARG A 210 13.31 -12.93 -5.44
CA ARG A 210 14.69 -13.32 -5.61
C ARG A 210 14.58 -14.65 -6.33
N ASP A 211 14.75 -14.61 -7.65
CA ASP A 211 15.37 -15.72 -8.35
C ASP A 211 16.72 -15.91 -7.67
N ILE A 212 16.73 -16.74 -6.63
CA ILE A 212 17.93 -17.31 -6.06
C ILE A 212 18.39 -18.29 -7.14
N GLY A 213 19.23 -17.80 -8.05
CA GLY A 213 20.13 -18.64 -8.82
C GLY A 213 21.11 -19.36 -7.89
#